data_AF-A0A426U3I8-F1
#
_entry.id   AF-A0A426U3I8-F1
#
_cell.length_a   1.000
_cell.length_b   1.000
_cell.length_c   1.000
_cell.angle_alpha   90.00
_cell.angle_beta   90.00
_cell.angle_gamma   90.00
#
_symmetry.space_group_name_H-M   'P 1'
#
loop_
_entity.id
_entity.type
_entity.pdbx_description
1 polymer ?
#
loop_
_entity_poly.entity_id
_entity_poly.type
_entity_poly.pdbx_seq_one_letter_code
_entity_poly.pdbx_strand_id
1 'polypeptide(L)'
;MSHTPRLAADEAPTAQLLPTEPVPPTSTPIPPTPTLARREFNESAAMKVAPTSFLPGRGPELPGEFVYAGRRIDVFVGRGTFAPAEVAELAAQAEHSLSYIQRRFATSLTQRVSVGVYSVSQAPGSGTRGIAYTHGATNVHIYYNSYEDKHSALVVLTHELAHALQAEAYGKDAQSRSDLVLLEGLACWITGEYWLSLSDASSFQARARSLYHAGYNGNLAGLANSSDTNAAYDMWAGFVDYLTRTYGWDRFNILYANGRGRAPGSADYMGVYGKSFRELQDEWYATLR
;
A
#
# COMPACT_ATOMS: atom_id res chain seq x y z
N MET A 1 30.10 23.76 81.55
CA MET A 1 28.70 23.28 81.51
C MET A 1 27.81 24.46 81.14
N SER A 2 26.99 24.27 80.09
CA SER A 2 25.70 24.91 79.73
C SER A 2 25.57 26.44 79.81
N HIS A 3 25.44 27.13 78.66
CA HIS A 3 24.17 27.53 77.98
C HIS A 3 23.45 28.66 78.72
N THR A 4 22.97 29.77 78.11
CA THR A 4 22.10 29.93 76.92
C THR A 4 22.03 31.48 76.60
N PRO A 5 21.17 32.00 75.70
CA PRO A 5 21.12 31.96 74.22
C PRO A 5 21.17 33.35 73.54
N ARG A 6 21.22 33.33 72.20
CA ARG A 6 21.24 34.45 71.26
C ARG A 6 19.81 34.77 70.76
N LEU A 7 19.49 36.05 70.59
CA LEU A 7 18.20 36.58 70.09
C LEU A 7 18.01 36.34 68.58
N ALA A 8 16.81 35.95 68.20
CA ALA A 8 16.34 35.79 66.82
C ALA A 8 15.55 37.03 66.36
N ALA A 9 15.63 37.34 65.07
CA ALA A 9 14.93 38.43 64.39
C ALA A 9 13.75 37.88 63.57
N ASP A 10 12.74 38.74 63.39
CA ASP A 10 11.42 38.52 62.81
C ASP A 10 11.39 37.85 61.41
N GLU A 11 10.49 36.87 61.24
CA GLU A 11 10.01 36.38 59.95
C GLU A 11 8.54 36.80 59.71
N ALA A 12 8.29 37.26 58.48
CA ALA A 12 7.00 37.70 57.96
C ALA A 12 6.04 36.53 57.66
N PRO A 13 4.71 36.77 57.56
CA PRO A 13 3.72 35.70 57.43
C PRO A 13 3.66 35.09 56.02
N THR A 14 3.80 33.77 55.97
CA THR A 14 3.68 32.92 54.78
C THR A 14 2.21 32.68 54.41
N ALA A 15 1.83 33.04 53.18
CA ALA A 15 0.52 32.72 52.61
C ALA A 15 0.42 31.22 52.26
N GLN A 16 -0.64 30.57 52.73
CA GLN A 16 -0.97 29.17 52.41
C GLN A 16 -1.54 29.07 50.98
N LEU A 17 -0.86 28.31 50.12
CA LEU A 17 -1.36 27.89 48.80
C LEU A 17 -2.22 26.63 48.97
N LEU A 18 -3.47 26.70 48.49
CA LEU A 18 -4.37 25.55 48.38
C LEU A 18 -3.92 24.62 47.23
N PRO A 19 -4.14 23.29 47.32
CA PRO A 19 -3.78 22.36 46.25
C PRO A 19 -4.70 22.55 45.03
N THR A 20 -4.10 22.79 43.86
CA THR A 20 -4.81 22.78 42.57
C THR A 20 -4.80 21.35 42.03
N GLU A 21 -5.97 20.74 41.88
CA GLU A 21 -6.09 19.46 41.18
C GLU A 21 -5.74 19.63 39.69
N PRO A 22 -5.00 18.70 39.07
CA PRO A 22 -4.67 18.76 37.65
C PRO A 22 -5.89 18.44 36.80
N VAL A 23 -6.32 19.40 35.97
CA VAL A 23 -7.33 19.19 34.92
C VAL A 23 -6.71 18.27 33.86
N PRO A 24 -7.33 17.11 33.53
CA PRO A 24 -6.82 16.25 32.48
C PRO A 24 -6.94 16.95 31.11
N PRO A 25 -5.94 16.81 30.22
CA PRO A 25 -6.01 17.39 28.89
C PRO A 25 -7.17 16.74 28.12
N THR A 26 -8.18 17.55 27.79
CA THR A 26 -9.26 17.15 26.90
C THR A 26 -8.70 17.16 25.47
N SER A 27 -8.10 16.04 25.04
CA SER A 27 -7.80 15.82 23.63
C SER A 27 -9.09 15.50 22.91
N THR A 28 -9.70 16.49 22.26
CA THR A 28 -10.73 16.21 21.25
C THR A 28 -10.06 15.44 20.12
N PRO A 29 -10.51 14.23 19.76
CA PRO A 29 -9.94 13.50 18.63
C PRO A 29 -10.14 14.34 17.37
N ILE A 30 -9.05 14.79 16.76
CA ILE A 30 -9.10 15.33 15.40
C ILE A 30 -9.44 14.12 14.51
N PRO A 31 -10.57 14.12 13.78
CA PRO A 31 -10.88 13.02 12.88
C PRO A 31 -9.73 12.90 11.85
N PRO A 32 -9.25 11.68 11.54
CA PRO A 32 -8.18 11.50 10.56
C PRO A 32 -8.59 12.16 9.26
N THR A 33 -7.70 12.98 8.69
CA THR A 33 -7.95 13.58 7.37
C THR A 33 -7.95 12.45 6.35
N PRO A 34 -9.04 12.26 5.58
CA PRO A 34 -9.10 11.18 4.59
C PRO A 34 -7.92 11.31 3.62
N THR A 35 -7.28 10.17 3.30
CA THR A 35 -6.20 10.13 2.30
C THR A 35 -6.69 10.72 0.98
N LEU A 36 -5.79 11.23 0.14
CA LEU A 36 -6.16 11.77 -1.19
C LEU A 36 -7.04 10.76 -1.95
N ALA A 37 -6.68 9.47 -1.92
CA ALA A 37 -7.44 8.41 -2.55
C ALA A 37 -8.89 8.29 -2.05
N ARG A 38 -9.12 8.41 -0.74
CA ARG A 38 -10.48 8.35 -0.18
C ARG A 38 -11.29 9.62 -0.47
N ARG A 39 -10.62 10.76 -0.61
CA ARG A 39 -11.24 12.01 -1.09
C ARG A 39 -11.62 11.91 -2.56
N GLU A 40 -10.67 11.51 -3.42
CA GLU A 40 -10.89 11.34 -4.87
C GLU A 40 -11.91 10.25 -5.20
N PHE A 41 -12.03 9.20 -4.38
CA PHE A 41 -13.07 8.20 -4.55
C PHE A 41 -14.47 8.75 -4.24
N ASN A 42 -14.58 9.58 -3.19
CA ASN A 42 -15.85 10.15 -2.74
C ASN A 42 -16.30 11.37 -3.54
N GLU A 43 -15.35 12.06 -4.19
CA GLU A 43 -15.64 13.17 -5.09
C GLU A 43 -15.97 12.63 -6.49
N SER A 44 -17.07 13.09 -7.09
CA SER A 44 -17.46 12.68 -8.45
C SER A 44 -16.29 12.89 -9.42
N ALA A 45 -16.09 11.95 -10.36
CA ALA A 45 -14.98 11.86 -11.33
C ALA A 45 -14.76 13.09 -12.26
N ALA A 46 -15.40 14.23 -11.97
CA ALA A 46 -15.21 15.52 -12.61
C ALA A 46 -13.89 16.24 -12.23
N MET A 47 -12.97 15.59 -11.50
CA MET A 47 -11.69 16.22 -11.10
C MET A 47 -10.63 16.25 -12.21
N LYS A 48 -9.95 17.41 -12.26
CA LYS A 48 -9.20 18.00 -13.37
C LYS A 48 -7.73 17.59 -13.41
N VAL A 49 -7.37 16.41 -13.92
CA VAL A 49 -6.10 16.21 -14.64
C VAL A 49 -6.30 15.14 -15.69
N ALA A 50 -6.37 15.53 -16.96
CA ALA A 50 -6.45 14.58 -18.06
C ALA A 50 -5.16 13.74 -18.11
N PRO A 51 -5.23 12.40 -18.11
CA PRO A 51 -4.07 11.55 -18.33
C PRO A 51 -3.46 11.83 -19.71
N THR A 52 -2.17 12.14 -19.76
CA THR A 52 -1.51 12.58 -21.01
C THR A 52 -1.29 11.45 -22.01
N SER A 53 -1.22 10.18 -21.59
CA SER A 53 -1.07 9.06 -22.52
C SER A 53 -2.40 8.41 -22.89
N PHE A 54 -2.63 8.29 -24.20
CA PHE A 54 -3.68 7.47 -24.81
C PHE A 54 -2.99 6.30 -25.51
N LEU A 55 -3.43 5.08 -25.23
CA LEU A 55 -2.93 3.87 -25.88
C LEU A 55 -3.96 3.40 -26.91
N PRO A 56 -3.61 3.40 -28.22
CA PRO A 56 -4.55 3.05 -29.28
C PRO A 56 -4.92 1.56 -29.24
N GLY A 57 -5.99 1.20 -29.94
CA GLY A 57 -6.44 -0.18 -30.09
C GLY A 57 -7.29 -0.66 -28.92
N ARG A 58 -7.25 -1.98 -28.68
CA ARG A 58 -7.94 -2.68 -27.59
C ARG A 58 -6.97 -3.59 -26.85
N GLY A 59 -7.17 -3.77 -25.56
CA GLY A 59 -6.58 -4.86 -24.80
C GLY A 59 -7.17 -6.21 -25.22
N PRO A 60 -6.69 -7.33 -24.63
CA PRO A 60 -7.24 -8.65 -24.90
C PRO A 60 -8.74 -8.73 -24.54
N GLU A 61 -9.53 -9.45 -25.32
CA GLU A 61 -10.93 -9.68 -24.97
C GLU A 61 -11.05 -10.60 -23.75
N LEU A 62 -11.90 -10.23 -22.79
CA LEU A 62 -12.15 -11.00 -21.59
C LEU A 62 -13.62 -11.48 -21.54
N PRO A 63 -13.92 -12.59 -20.84
CA PRO A 63 -15.31 -13.01 -20.64
C PRO A 63 -16.14 -11.93 -19.94
N GLY A 64 -17.36 -11.72 -20.42
CA GLY A 64 -18.31 -10.77 -19.82
C GLY A 64 -18.85 -9.74 -20.82
N GLU A 65 -19.59 -8.78 -20.29
CA GLU A 65 -20.06 -7.62 -21.04
C GLU A 65 -18.96 -6.55 -21.06
N PHE A 66 -18.64 -6.02 -22.24
CA PHE A 66 -17.75 -4.87 -22.37
C PHE A 66 -18.48 -3.59 -21.93
N VAL A 67 -18.02 -2.95 -20.85
CA VAL A 67 -18.75 -1.82 -20.22
C VAL A 67 -18.02 -0.49 -20.27
N TYR A 68 -16.71 -0.49 -20.49
CA TYR A 68 -15.95 0.77 -20.49
C TYR A 68 -14.68 0.70 -21.36
N ALA A 69 -14.51 1.75 -22.19
CA ALA A 69 -13.33 1.98 -23.01
C ALA A 69 -12.54 3.18 -22.46
N GLY A 70 -11.50 2.91 -21.69
CA GLY A 70 -10.62 3.94 -21.16
C GLY A 70 -9.55 4.40 -22.15
N ARG A 71 -8.67 5.29 -21.67
CA ARG A 71 -7.49 5.75 -22.41
C ARG A 71 -6.39 4.70 -22.45
N ARG A 72 -6.31 3.87 -21.41
CA ARG A 72 -5.27 2.84 -21.20
C ARG A 72 -5.86 1.49 -20.81
N ILE A 73 -7.07 1.45 -20.23
CA ILE A 73 -7.72 0.20 -19.83
C ILE A 73 -9.02 -0.05 -20.59
N ASP A 74 -9.33 -1.31 -20.84
CA ASP A 74 -10.62 -1.80 -21.36
C ASP A 74 -11.28 -2.65 -20.28
N VAL A 75 -12.56 -2.43 -19.95
CA VAL A 75 -13.18 -3.10 -18.79
C VAL A 75 -14.39 -3.93 -19.19
N PHE A 76 -14.41 -5.15 -18.66
CA PHE A 76 -15.44 -6.17 -18.82
C PHE A 76 -16.04 -6.53 -17.47
N VAL A 77 -17.33 -6.86 -17.45
CA VAL A 77 -18.04 -7.31 -16.24
C VAL A 77 -18.67 -8.68 -16.44
N GLY A 78 -18.42 -9.58 -15.49
CA GLY A 78 -19.07 -10.89 -15.43
C GLY A 78 -20.41 -10.87 -14.68
N ARG A 79 -21.02 -12.05 -14.54
CA ARG A 79 -22.25 -12.21 -13.75
C ARG A 79 -21.94 -12.32 -12.25
N GLY A 80 -22.89 -11.89 -11.42
CA GLY A 80 -22.85 -12.06 -9.96
C GLY A 80 -21.90 -11.13 -9.21
N THR A 81 -21.46 -10.05 -9.86
CA THR A 81 -20.65 -8.97 -9.27
C THR A 81 -21.46 -7.65 -9.29
N PHE A 82 -20.79 -6.50 -9.19
CA PHE A 82 -21.39 -5.17 -9.35
C PHE A 82 -22.18 -5.02 -10.66
N ALA A 83 -23.12 -4.08 -10.70
CA ALA A 83 -23.87 -3.80 -11.91
C ALA A 83 -22.96 -3.17 -13.00
N PRO A 84 -23.26 -3.37 -14.31
CA PRO A 84 -22.46 -2.81 -15.40
C PRO A 84 -22.16 -1.31 -15.28
N ALA A 85 -23.15 -0.50 -14.89
CA ALA A 85 -22.98 0.93 -14.68
C ALA A 85 -21.99 1.25 -13.53
N GLU A 86 -22.04 0.49 -12.44
CA GLU A 86 -21.12 0.64 -11.31
C GLU A 86 -19.69 0.25 -11.70
N VAL A 87 -19.53 -0.77 -12.53
CA VAL A 87 -18.21 -1.16 -13.06
C VAL A 87 -17.66 -0.09 -14.02
N ALA A 88 -18.52 0.55 -14.82
CA ALA A 88 -18.09 1.67 -15.66
C ALA A 88 -17.62 2.88 -14.83
N GLU A 89 -18.29 3.18 -13.70
CA GLU A 89 -17.84 4.21 -12.75
C GLU A 89 -16.50 3.84 -12.10
N LEU A 90 -16.38 2.61 -11.61
CA LEU A 90 -15.13 2.07 -11.05
C LEU A 90 -13.97 2.16 -12.06
N ALA A 91 -14.25 1.86 -13.34
CA ALA A 91 -13.26 1.93 -14.42
C ALA A 91 -12.76 3.36 -14.68
N ALA A 92 -13.65 4.36 -14.59
CA ALA A 92 -13.25 5.76 -14.70
C ALA A 92 -12.35 6.17 -13.52
N GLN A 93 -12.66 5.73 -12.30
CA GLN A 93 -11.81 5.95 -11.13
C GLN A 93 -10.46 5.21 -11.24
N ALA A 94 -10.44 4.01 -11.82
CA ALA A 94 -9.22 3.26 -12.07
C ALA A 94 -8.29 3.93 -13.09
N GLU A 95 -8.82 4.62 -14.11
CA GLU A 95 -8.00 5.46 -15.00
C GLU A 95 -7.35 6.63 -14.25
N HIS A 96 -8.06 7.20 -13.27
CA HIS A 96 -7.47 8.22 -12.40
C HIS A 96 -6.35 7.64 -11.53
N SER A 97 -6.63 6.54 -10.83
CA SER A 97 -5.64 5.89 -9.96
C SER A 97 -4.42 5.41 -10.74
N LEU A 98 -4.61 4.87 -11.96
CA LEU A 98 -3.54 4.50 -12.88
C LEU A 98 -2.61 5.69 -13.17
N SER A 99 -3.17 6.89 -13.36
CA SER A 99 -2.37 8.10 -13.59
C SER A 99 -1.52 8.47 -12.38
N TYR A 100 -2.09 8.33 -11.18
CA TYR A 100 -1.38 8.54 -9.93
C TYR A 100 -0.24 7.52 -9.77
N ILE A 101 -0.50 6.22 -9.92
CA ILE A 101 0.52 5.19 -9.71
C ILE A 101 1.63 5.22 -10.77
N GLN A 102 1.31 5.56 -12.03
CA GLN A 102 2.32 5.73 -13.08
C GLN A 102 3.28 6.88 -12.76
N ARG A 103 2.77 8.01 -12.24
CA ARG A 103 3.61 9.13 -11.80
C ARG A 103 4.45 8.74 -10.59
N ARG A 104 3.83 8.09 -9.60
CA ARG A 104 4.50 7.66 -8.38
C ARG A 104 5.66 6.70 -8.64
N PHE A 105 5.47 5.76 -9.57
CA PHE A 105 6.47 4.76 -9.94
C PHE A 105 7.35 5.18 -11.13
N ALA A 106 7.15 6.38 -11.67
CA ALA A 106 7.86 6.89 -12.84
C ALA A 106 7.89 5.92 -14.03
N THR A 107 6.81 5.15 -14.22
CA THR A 107 6.66 4.13 -15.26
C THR A 107 5.30 4.28 -15.92
N SER A 108 5.21 4.05 -17.23
CA SER A 108 3.94 4.10 -17.97
C SER A 108 3.66 2.77 -18.64
N LEU A 109 2.37 2.43 -18.76
CA LEU A 109 1.95 1.33 -19.62
C LEU A 109 2.31 1.65 -21.08
N THR A 110 2.81 0.65 -21.79
CA THR A 110 3.08 0.72 -23.23
C THR A 110 2.00 0.01 -24.05
N GLN A 111 1.16 -0.79 -23.39
CA GLN A 111 0.07 -1.54 -24.00
C GLN A 111 -1.22 -1.39 -23.20
N ARG A 112 -2.37 -1.55 -23.87
CA ARG A 112 -3.67 -1.54 -23.20
C ARG A 112 -3.78 -2.76 -22.28
N VAL A 113 -4.37 -2.54 -21.10
CA VAL A 113 -4.66 -3.60 -20.14
C VAL A 113 -6.16 -3.84 -20.12
N SER A 114 -6.57 -5.10 -20.27
CA SER A 114 -7.98 -5.44 -20.05
C SER A 114 -8.22 -5.78 -18.58
N VAL A 115 -9.32 -5.29 -18.04
CA VAL A 115 -9.75 -5.50 -16.66
C VAL A 115 -11.07 -6.28 -16.68
N GLY A 116 -11.12 -7.40 -15.97
CA GLY A 116 -12.32 -8.17 -15.73
C GLY A 116 -12.78 -8.04 -14.28
N VAL A 117 -14.05 -7.68 -14.08
CA VAL A 117 -14.67 -7.64 -12.75
C VAL A 117 -15.62 -8.83 -12.64
N TYR A 118 -15.35 -9.73 -11.69
CA TYR A 118 -16.00 -11.03 -11.57
C TYR A 118 -16.53 -11.30 -10.16
N SER A 119 -17.46 -12.24 -10.03
CA SER A 119 -17.93 -12.73 -8.72
C SER A 119 -16.81 -13.45 -7.96
N VAL A 120 -16.84 -13.38 -6.62
CA VAL A 120 -15.89 -14.12 -5.76
C VAL A 120 -15.92 -15.63 -5.99
N SER A 121 -17.05 -16.17 -6.45
CA SER A 121 -17.17 -17.60 -6.76
C SER A 121 -16.32 -18.04 -7.96
N GLN A 122 -15.78 -17.09 -8.72
CA GLN A 122 -14.88 -17.33 -9.86
C GLN A 122 -13.40 -17.14 -9.49
N ALA A 123 -13.10 -16.76 -8.25
CA ALA A 123 -11.72 -16.63 -7.78
C ALA A 123 -11.06 -18.03 -7.76
N PRO A 124 -9.79 -18.16 -8.19
CA PRO A 124 -9.11 -19.46 -8.27
C PRO A 124 -8.74 -20.05 -6.90
N GLY A 125 -8.87 -19.27 -5.83
CA GLY A 125 -8.60 -19.72 -4.47
C GLY A 125 -9.33 -18.88 -3.43
N SER A 126 -9.50 -19.45 -2.23
CA SER A 126 -10.08 -18.75 -1.09
C SER A 126 -9.26 -17.50 -0.76
N GLY A 127 -9.92 -16.36 -0.56
CA GLY A 127 -9.29 -15.09 -0.21
C GLY A 127 -8.64 -14.33 -1.39
N THR A 128 -8.59 -14.89 -2.60
CA THR A 128 -8.08 -14.17 -3.77
C THR A 128 -9.07 -13.08 -4.19
N ARG A 129 -8.60 -11.83 -4.25
CA ARG A 129 -9.40 -10.66 -4.66
C ARG A 129 -8.95 -10.00 -5.95
N GLY A 130 -7.71 -10.25 -6.37
CA GLY A 130 -7.12 -9.71 -7.58
C GLY A 130 -6.05 -10.65 -8.13
N ILE A 131 -5.90 -10.65 -9.45
CA ILE A 131 -4.76 -11.27 -10.16
C ILE A 131 -4.42 -10.45 -11.40
N ALA A 132 -3.16 -10.05 -11.51
CA ALA A 132 -2.57 -9.54 -12.75
C ALA A 132 -1.88 -10.66 -13.55
N TYR A 133 -2.43 -10.96 -14.72
CA TYR A 133 -1.79 -11.82 -15.72
C TYR A 133 -0.88 -10.98 -16.60
N THR A 134 0.40 -10.93 -16.25
CA THR A 134 1.40 -10.09 -16.93
C THR A 134 2.18 -10.84 -18.02
N HIS A 135 2.15 -12.18 -18.01
CA HIS A 135 2.77 -13.00 -19.05
C HIS A 135 1.85 -13.09 -20.28
N GLY A 136 2.33 -12.64 -21.44
CA GLY A 136 1.50 -12.50 -22.66
C GLY A 136 0.77 -11.15 -22.73
N ALA A 137 -0.45 -11.12 -23.28
CA ALA A 137 -1.25 -9.90 -23.33
C ALA A 137 -1.78 -9.57 -21.91
N THR A 138 -1.36 -8.42 -21.37
CA THR A 138 -1.61 -8.08 -19.97
C THR A 138 -3.10 -7.90 -19.69
N ASN A 139 -3.60 -8.60 -18.68
CA ASN A 139 -4.95 -8.45 -18.19
C ASN A 139 -5.00 -8.60 -16.67
N VAL A 140 -6.02 -8.01 -16.04
CA VAL A 140 -6.22 -7.94 -14.59
C VAL A 140 -7.62 -8.43 -14.28
N HIS A 141 -7.76 -9.35 -13.34
CA HIS A 141 -9.04 -9.82 -12.85
C HIS A 141 -9.21 -9.42 -11.39
N ILE A 142 -10.36 -8.85 -11.03
CA ILE A 142 -10.74 -8.62 -9.62
C ILE A 142 -12.04 -9.34 -9.29
N TYR A 143 -12.18 -9.77 -8.03
CA TYR A 143 -13.24 -10.69 -7.58
C TYR A 143 -14.03 -10.12 -6.41
N TYR A 144 -15.25 -9.66 -6.70
CA TYR A 144 -16.15 -9.00 -5.76
C TYR A 144 -17.62 -9.38 -6.01
N ASN A 145 -18.41 -9.50 -4.95
CA ASN A 145 -19.86 -9.61 -5.02
C ASN A 145 -20.51 -8.23 -5.08
N SER A 146 -21.77 -8.18 -5.55
CA SER A 146 -22.53 -6.94 -5.75
C SER A 146 -22.71 -6.06 -4.49
N TYR A 147 -22.63 -6.65 -3.29
CA TYR A 147 -22.84 -5.94 -2.02
C TYR A 147 -21.54 -5.53 -1.33
N GLU A 148 -20.38 -5.89 -1.88
CA GLU A 148 -19.09 -5.57 -1.28
C GLU A 148 -18.67 -4.12 -1.55
N ASP A 149 -17.68 -3.65 -0.79
CA ASP A 149 -17.22 -2.28 -0.86
C ASP A 149 -16.47 -1.96 -2.17
N LYS A 150 -16.99 -1.01 -2.94
CA LYS A 150 -16.41 -0.58 -4.22
C LYS A 150 -15.08 0.14 -4.04
N HIS A 151 -14.85 0.82 -2.91
CA HIS A 151 -13.57 1.44 -2.61
C HIS A 151 -12.47 0.38 -2.47
N SER A 152 -12.74 -0.68 -1.71
CA SER A 152 -11.85 -1.84 -1.59
C SER A 152 -11.56 -2.48 -2.95
N ALA A 153 -12.56 -2.60 -3.84
CA ALA A 153 -12.37 -3.08 -5.20
C ALA A 153 -11.45 -2.18 -6.03
N LEU A 154 -11.57 -0.85 -5.90
CA LEU A 154 -10.67 0.09 -6.56
C LEU A 154 -9.23 -0.04 -6.06
N VAL A 155 -9.03 -0.21 -4.75
CA VAL A 155 -7.69 -0.38 -4.17
C VAL A 155 -7.03 -1.65 -4.69
N VAL A 156 -7.76 -2.78 -4.70
CA VAL A 156 -7.25 -4.04 -5.25
C VAL A 156 -6.97 -3.92 -6.75
N LEU A 157 -7.86 -3.33 -7.54
CA LEU A 157 -7.61 -3.08 -8.96
C LEU A 157 -6.35 -2.25 -9.18
N THR A 158 -6.15 -1.21 -8.37
CA THR A 158 -4.96 -0.36 -8.45
C THR A 158 -3.68 -1.13 -8.09
N HIS A 159 -3.74 -2.04 -7.12
CA HIS A 159 -2.65 -2.98 -6.79
C HIS A 159 -2.32 -3.92 -7.95
N GLU A 160 -3.32 -4.52 -8.59
CA GLU A 160 -3.08 -5.39 -9.73
C GLU A 160 -2.51 -4.62 -10.95
N LEU A 161 -2.94 -3.37 -11.15
CA LEU A 161 -2.33 -2.49 -12.16
C LEU A 161 -0.88 -2.12 -11.80
N ALA A 162 -0.51 -2.09 -10.52
CA ALA A 162 0.88 -1.91 -10.12
C ALA A 162 1.76 -3.10 -10.55
N HIS A 163 1.25 -4.33 -10.53
CA HIS A 163 1.95 -5.48 -11.11
C HIS A 163 2.16 -5.36 -12.63
N ALA A 164 1.19 -4.79 -13.35
CA ALA A 164 1.39 -4.48 -14.77
C ALA A 164 2.53 -3.46 -14.97
N LEU A 165 2.59 -2.42 -14.13
CA LEU A 165 3.70 -1.45 -14.18
C LEU A 165 5.06 -2.05 -13.80
N GLN A 166 5.10 -2.98 -12.84
CA GLN A 166 6.33 -3.72 -12.54
C GLN A 166 6.82 -4.51 -13.76
N ALA A 167 5.90 -5.15 -14.50
CA ALA A 167 6.25 -5.87 -15.73
C ALA A 167 6.76 -4.93 -16.84
N GLU A 168 6.25 -3.69 -16.93
CA GLU A 168 6.79 -2.67 -17.82
C GLU A 168 8.19 -2.20 -17.40
N ALA A 169 8.40 -1.93 -16.10
CA ALA A 169 9.65 -1.39 -15.58
C ALA A 169 10.81 -2.39 -15.62
N TYR A 170 10.55 -3.65 -15.26
CA TYR A 170 11.59 -4.66 -15.07
C TYR A 170 11.59 -5.75 -16.16
N GLY A 171 10.56 -5.78 -17.01
CA GLY A 171 10.31 -6.88 -17.94
C GLY A 171 9.57 -8.04 -17.29
N LYS A 172 8.76 -8.74 -18.10
CA LYS A 172 7.90 -9.85 -17.68
C LYS A 172 8.69 -11.00 -17.04
N ASP A 173 9.86 -11.31 -17.59
CA ASP A 173 10.72 -12.38 -17.07
C ASP A 173 11.20 -12.05 -15.66
N ALA A 174 11.79 -10.87 -15.43
CA ALA A 174 12.24 -10.48 -14.09
C ALA A 174 11.06 -10.41 -13.10
N GLN A 175 9.95 -9.80 -13.52
CA GLN A 175 8.74 -9.71 -12.69
C GLN A 175 8.21 -11.09 -12.29
N SER A 176 8.24 -12.10 -13.17
CA SER A 176 7.73 -13.46 -12.90
C SER A 176 8.54 -14.23 -11.85
N ARG A 177 9.82 -13.88 -11.67
CA ARG A 177 10.75 -14.51 -10.72
C ARG A 177 11.27 -13.55 -9.65
N SER A 178 10.63 -12.39 -9.51
CA SER A 178 10.88 -11.49 -8.39
C SER A 178 10.58 -12.18 -7.07
N ASP A 179 11.42 -11.91 -6.08
CA ASP A 179 11.19 -12.20 -4.67
C ASP A 179 9.78 -11.76 -4.26
N LEU A 180 9.04 -12.60 -3.54
CA LEU A 180 7.65 -12.33 -3.16
C LEU A 180 7.51 -11.07 -2.31
N VAL A 181 8.43 -10.83 -1.38
CA VAL A 181 8.42 -9.64 -0.51
C VAL A 181 8.56 -8.39 -1.35
N LEU A 182 9.47 -8.42 -2.34
CA LEU A 182 9.68 -7.29 -3.25
C LEU A 182 8.53 -7.11 -4.23
N LEU A 183 8.01 -8.21 -4.80
CA LEU A 183 6.90 -8.19 -5.76
C LEU A 183 5.67 -7.52 -5.14
N GLU A 184 5.21 -8.06 -4.02
CA GLU A 184 3.97 -7.65 -3.39
C GLU A 184 4.14 -6.35 -2.62
N GLY A 185 5.25 -6.20 -1.90
CA GLY A 185 5.57 -4.97 -1.17
C GLY A 185 5.71 -3.76 -2.11
N LEU A 186 6.33 -3.93 -3.27
CA LEU A 186 6.44 -2.85 -4.26
C LEU A 186 5.09 -2.55 -4.90
N ALA A 187 4.24 -3.54 -5.18
CA ALA A 187 2.90 -3.30 -5.73
C ALA A 187 2.03 -2.49 -4.75
N CYS A 188 2.07 -2.83 -3.46
CA CYS A 188 1.45 -2.04 -2.40
C CYS A 188 2.03 -0.62 -2.34
N TRP A 189 3.36 -0.50 -2.38
CA TRP A 189 4.04 0.80 -2.35
C TRP A 189 3.67 1.70 -3.53
N ILE A 190 3.60 1.13 -4.75
CA ILE A 190 3.17 1.80 -5.98
C ILE A 190 1.72 2.27 -5.85
N THR A 191 0.84 1.42 -5.29
CA THR A 191 -0.57 1.75 -5.02
C THR A 191 -0.71 2.95 -4.08
N GLY A 192 0.25 3.16 -3.18
CA GLY A 192 0.45 4.43 -2.48
C GLY A 192 -0.74 4.82 -1.59
N GLU A 193 -1.26 6.04 -1.78
CA GLU A 193 -2.36 6.57 -0.96
C GLU A 193 -3.67 5.77 -1.09
N TYR A 194 -3.88 5.05 -2.20
CA TYR A 194 -5.00 4.12 -2.33
C TYR A 194 -4.83 2.94 -1.37
N TRP A 195 -3.63 2.38 -1.25
CA TRP A 195 -3.38 1.29 -0.30
C TRP A 195 -3.48 1.80 1.14
N LEU A 196 -2.82 2.91 1.44
CA LEU A 196 -2.86 3.53 2.77
C LEU A 196 -4.26 3.93 3.19
N SER A 197 -5.18 4.21 2.26
CA SER A 197 -6.59 4.54 2.54
C SER A 197 -7.38 3.43 3.25
N LEU A 198 -6.87 2.20 3.23
CA LEU A 198 -7.41 1.07 3.99
C LEU A 198 -7.04 1.14 5.48
N SER A 199 -6.27 2.15 5.87
CA SER A 199 -5.83 2.41 7.24
C SER A 199 -5.85 3.92 7.52
N ASP A 200 -5.61 4.29 8.78
CA ASP A 200 -5.40 5.70 9.16
C ASP A 200 -3.92 6.13 9.09
N ALA A 201 -3.05 5.32 8.49
CA ALA A 201 -1.62 5.60 8.46
C ALA A 201 -1.25 6.66 7.40
N SER A 202 -0.40 7.61 7.79
CA SER A 202 0.08 8.68 6.91
C SER A 202 1.21 8.25 5.96
N SER A 203 1.82 7.09 6.19
CA SER A 203 2.91 6.55 5.37
C SER A 203 3.07 5.04 5.61
N PHE A 204 3.77 4.35 4.70
CA PHE A 204 4.10 2.93 4.88
C PHE A 204 4.98 2.67 6.10
N GLN A 205 5.90 3.57 6.48
CA GLN A 205 6.63 3.44 7.74
C GLN A 205 5.74 3.61 8.96
N ALA A 206 4.80 4.57 8.94
CA ALA A 206 3.84 4.75 10.04
C ALA A 206 2.95 3.51 10.19
N ARG A 207 2.50 2.93 9.06
CA ARG A 207 1.72 1.69 9.06
C ARG A 207 2.53 0.52 9.60
N ALA A 208 3.74 0.31 9.10
CA ALA A 208 4.62 -0.76 9.56
C ALA A 208 5.00 -0.61 11.04
N ARG A 209 5.23 0.61 11.53
CA ARG A 209 5.45 0.88 12.97
C ARG A 209 4.24 0.46 13.79
N SER A 210 3.04 0.85 13.38
CA SER A 210 1.80 0.44 14.06
C SER A 210 1.67 -1.08 14.13
N LEU A 211 1.95 -1.79 13.04
CA LEU A 211 1.89 -3.25 12.99
C LEU A 211 3.02 -3.90 13.82
N TYR A 212 4.22 -3.33 13.80
CA TYR A 212 5.33 -3.78 14.62
C TYR A 212 4.97 -3.77 16.11
N HIS A 213 4.38 -2.67 16.59
CA HIS A 213 3.90 -2.57 17.98
C HIS A 213 2.67 -3.44 18.27
N ALA A 214 1.89 -3.80 17.26
CA ALA A 214 0.81 -4.77 17.36
C ALA A 214 1.29 -6.24 17.35
N GLY A 215 2.60 -6.48 17.27
CA GLY A 215 3.18 -7.82 17.36
C GLY A 215 3.60 -8.45 16.03
N TYR A 216 3.45 -7.75 14.90
CA TYR A 216 3.93 -8.19 13.59
C TYR A 216 5.43 -7.94 13.41
N ASN A 217 6.23 -8.39 14.38
CA ASN A 217 7.69 -8.17 14.45
C ASN A 217 8.50 -9.47 14.22
N GLY A 218 7.86 -10.49 13.66
CA GLY A 218 8.47 -11.76 13.31
C GLY A 218 9.29 -11.72 12.01
N ASN A 219 9.64 -12.90 11.49
CA ASN A 219 10.33 -13.03 10.21
C ASN A 219 9.44 -12.54 9.06
N LEU A 220 9.89 -11.55 8.28
CA LEU A 220 9.16 -11.01 7.13
C LEU A 220 8.84 -12.08 6.10
N ALA A 221 9.76 -13.03 5.87
CA ALA A 221 9.51 -14.17 4.99
C ALA A 221 8.39 -15.09 5.52
N GLY A 222 8.26 -15.19 6.85
CA GLY A 222 7.25 -16.00 7.52
C GLY A 222 5.85 -15.38 7.52
N LEU A 223 5.73 -14.06 7.34
CA LEU A 223 4.44 -13.37 7.32
C LEU A 223 3.53 -13.82 6.16
N ALA A 224 4.11 -14.35 5.08
CA ALA A 224 3.35 -14.95 3.99
C ALA A 224 2.41 -16.09 4.44
N ASN A 225 2.74 -16.74 5.57
CA ASN A 225 1.97 -17.83 6.16
C ASN A 225 1.07 -17.37 7.31
N SER A 226 1.00 -16.07 7.59
CA SER A 226 0.13 -15.54 8.64
C SER A 226 -1.33 -15.59 8.22
N SER A 227 -2.24 -15.68 9.19
CA SER A 227 -3.68 -15.61 8.93
C SER A 227 -4.14 -14.23 8.48
N ASP A 228 -3.29 -13.20 8.63
CA ASP A 228 -3.56 -11.82 8.25
C ASP A 228 -2.61 -11.41 7.12
N THR A 229 -2.99 -11.80 5.91
CA THR A 229 -2.23 -11.50 4.68
C THR A 229 -2.11 -10.01 4.42
N ASN A 230 -3.08 -9.20 4.86
CA ASN A 230 -3.02 -7.74 4.69
C ASN A 230 -1.89 -7.12 5.53
N ALA A 231 -1.69 -7.60 6.77
CA ALA A 231 -0.55 -7.16 7.57
C ALA A 231 0.79 -7.57 6.95
N ALA A 232 0.86 -8.73 6.29
CA ALA A 232 2.07 -9.13 5.56
C ALA A 232 2.40 -8.13 4.44
N TYR A 233 1.41 -7.79 3.61
CA TYR A 233 1.55 -6.80 2.53
C TYR A 233 1.96 -5.41 3.05
N ASP A 234 1.33 -4.94 4.12
CA ASP A 234 1.67 -3.67 4.76
C ASP A 234 3.11 -3.64 5.26
N MET A 235 3.56 -4.72 5.90
CA MET A 235 4.95 -4.85 6.37
C MET A 235 5.93 -4.91 5.20
N TRP A 236 5.61 -5.64 4.13
CA TRP A 236 6.47 -5.68 2.94
C TRP A 236 6.55 -4.34 2.22
N ALA A 237 5.45 -3.59 2.14
CA ALA A 237 5.43 -2.23 1.61
C ALA A 237 6.29 -1.29 2.45
N GLY A 238 6.22 -1.40 3.78
CA GLY A 238 7.10 -0.70 4.71
C GLY A 238 8.57 -1.06 4.52
N PHE A 239 8.88 -2.32 4.26
CA PHE A 239 10.27 -2.74 4.01
C PHE A 239 10.81 -2.20 2.68
N VAL A 240 10.02 -2.25 1.60
CA VAL A 240 10.38 -1.62 0.30
C VAL A 240 10.60 -0.12 0.45
N ASP A 241 9.72 0.54 1.19
CA ASP A 241 9.80 1.97 1.47
C ASP A 241 11.05 2.34 2.29
N TYR A 242 11.51 1.46 3.18
CA TYR A 242 12.78 1.60 3.88
C TYR A 242 13.97 1.40 2.94
N LEU A 243 14.00 0.32 2.16
CA LEU A 243 15.11 0.02 1.26
C LEU A 243 15.35 1.16 0.26
N THR A 244 14.28 1.66 -0.35
CA THR A 244 14.35 2.73 -1.36
C THR A 244 14.79 4.07 -0.76
N ARG A 245 14.39 4.41 0.47
CA ARG A 245 14.82 5.65 1.14
C ARG A 245 16.24 5.58 1.69
N THR A 246 16.63 4.43 2.24
CA THR A 246 17.92 4.26 2.91
C THR A 246 19.05 3.99 1.92
N TYR A 247 18.79 3.19 0.89
CA TYR A 247 19.80 2.74 -0.06
C TYR A 247 19.59 3.23 -1.50
N GLY A 248 18.49 3.94 -1.76
CA GLY A 248 18.17 4.51 -3.07
C GLY A 248 17.50 3.53 -4.04
N TRP A 249 16.83 4.10 -5.05
CA TRP A 249 16.13 3.34 -6.08
C TRP A 249 17.05 2.50 -6.95
N ASP A 250 18.27 2.96 -7.24
CA ASP A 250 19.18 2.21 -8.12
C ASP A 250 19.51 0.83 -7.55
N ARG A 251 19.88 0.75 -6.27
CA ARG A 251 20.14 -0.53 -5.61
C ARG A 251 18.88 -1.37 -5.48
N PHE A 252 17.75 -0.75 -5.16
CA PHE A 252 16.47 -1.46 -5.10
C PHE A 252 16.09 -2.08 -6.45
N ASN A 253 16.27 -1.35 -7.54
CA ASN A 253 15.97 -1.84 -8.89
C ASN A 253 16.87 -3.02 -9.29
N ILE A 254 18.16 -2.96 -8.94
CA ILE A 254 19.09 -4.08 -9.15
C ILE A 254 18.63 -5.31 -8.34
N LEU A 255 18.24 -5.11 -7.08
CA LEU A 255 17.74 -6.19 -6.23
C LEU A 255 16.49 -6.87 -6.81
N TYR A 256 15.48 -6.06 -7.19
CA TYR A 256 14.23 -6.56 -7.75
C TYR A 256 14.48 -7.40 -9.02
N ALA A 257 15.28 -6.87 -9.95
CA ALA A 257 15.57 -7.53 -11.23
C ALA A 257 16.35 -8.86 -11.06
N ASN A 258 17.11 -8.99 -9.97
CA ASN A 258 17.91 -10.19 -9.67
C ASN A 258 17.20 -11.21 -8.78
N GLY A 259 15.87 -11.13 -8.66
CA GLY A 259 15.06 -12.19 -8.04
C GLY A 259 15.36 -13.57 -8.63
N ARG A 260 15.52 -14.57 -7.73
CA ARG A 260 15.83 -15.96 -8.10
C ARG A 260 14.61 -16.88 -7.96
N GLY A 261 13.41 -16.32 -7.80
CA GLY A 261 12.15 -17.05 -7.69
C GLY A 261 11.14 -16.37 -6.76
N ARG A 262 9.99 -17.01 -6.59
CA ARG A 262 8.91 -16.51 -5.72
C ARG A 262 9.10 -16.81 -4.23
N ALA A 263 10.21 -17.44 -3.84
CA ALA A 263 10.48 -17.61 -2.42
C ALA A 263 10.77 -16.25 -1.77
N PRO A 264 10.19 -15.93 -0.60
CA PRO A 264 10.57 -14.75 0.16
C PRO A 264 12.07 -14.73 0.49
N GLY A 265 12.73 -13.59 0.28
CA GLY A 265 14.17 -13.45 0.53
C GLY A 265 15.07 -14.08 -0.54
N SER A 266 14.53 -14.45 -1.71
CA SER A 266 15.28 -15.12 -2.79
C SER A 266 16.13 -14.18 -3.66
N ALA A 267 15.94 -12.87 -3.57
CA ALA A 267 16.81 -11.91 -4.25
C ALA A 267 18.23 -11.89 -3.64
N ASP A 268 19.20 -11.35 -4.38
CA ASP A 268 20.59 -11.28 -3.94
C ASP A 268 20.87 -10.09 -3.00
N TYR A 269 20.24 -10.09 -1.83
CA TYR A 269 20.42 -9.01 -0.85
C TYR A 269 21.89 -8.82 -0.45
N MET A 270 22.63 -9.92 -0.27
CA MET A 270 24.04 -9.87 0.09
C MET A 270 24.88 -9.25 -1.03
N GLY A 271 24.66 -9.64 -2.28
CA GLY A 271 25.37 -9.07 -3.42
C GLY A 271 25.05 -7.59 -3.67
N VAL A 272 23.82 -7.15 -3.41
CA VAL A 272 23.39 -5.76 -3.69
C VAL A 272 23.69 -4.80 -2.54
N TYR A 273 23.45 -5.22 -1.30
CA TYR A 273 23.56 -4.35 -0.12
C TYR A 273 24.76 -4.69 0.79
N GLY A 274 25.45 -5.80 0.56
CA GLY A 274 26.45 -6.32 1.49
C GLY A 274 25.84 -6.80 2.81
N LYS A 275 24.52 -7.06 2.82
CA LYS A 275 23.74 -7.50 3.98
C LYS A 275 22.76 -8.57 3.56
N SER A 276 22.60 -9.59 4.38
CA SER A 276 21.54 -10.60 4.19
C SER A 276 20.15 -9.96 4.32
N PHE A 277 19.14 -10.66 3.78
CA PHE A 277 17.74 -10.28 3.95
C PHE A 277 17.39 -10.07 5.43
N ARG A 278 17.91 -10.94 6.31
CA ARG A 278 17.66 -10.88 7.75
C ARG A 278 18.31 -9.66 8.40
N GLU A 279 19.55 -9.34 8.06
CA GLU A 279 20.23 -8.15 8.61
C GLU A 279 19.52 -6.86 8.20
N LEU A 280 19.05 -6.76 6.95
CA LEU A 280 18.27 -5.61 6.48
C LEU A 280 16.92 -5.52 7.21
N GLN A 281 16.26 -6.65 7.44
CA GLN A 281 15.04 -6.70 8.24
C GLN A 281 15.29 -6.20 9.67
N ASP A 282 16.32 -6.71 10.34
CA ASP A 282 16.61 -6.35 11.73
C ASP A 282 17.02 -4.85 11.85
N GLU A 283 17.76 -4.33 10.88
CA GLU A 283 18.09 -2.91 10.78
C GLU A 283 16.83 -2.05 10.57
N TRP A 284 15.96 -2.45 9.66
CA TRP A 284 14.69 -1.76 9.45
C TRP A 284 13.82 -1.78 10.71
N TYR A 285 13.66 -2.94 11.35
CA TYR A 285 12.90 -3.07 12.59
C TYR A 285 13.45 -2.19 13.71
N ALA A 286 14.76 -1.95 13.77
CA ALA A 286 15.34 -0.99 14.72
C ALA A 286 14.82 0.44 14.51
N THR A 287 14.44 0.81 13.28
CA THR A 287 13.82 2.12 12.96
C THR A 287 12.33 2.22 13.28
N LEU A 288 11.68 1.07 13.54
CA LEU A 288 10.26 0.98 13.89
C LEU A 288 10.01 0.98 15.39
N ARG A 289 11.06 0.84 16.21
CA ARG A 289 10.96 0.81 17.68
C ARG A 289 10.63 2.17 18.28
#